data_AF-A0A7V4THB7-F1
#
_entry.id   AF-A0A7V4THB7-F1
#
_cell.length_a   1.000
_cell.length_b   1.000
_cell.length_c   1.000
_cell.angle_alpha   90.00
_cell.angle_beta   90.00
_cell.angle_gamma   90.00
#
_symmetry.space_group_name_H-M   'P 1'
#
loop_
_entity.id
_entity.type
_entity.pdbx_description
1 polymer ?
#
loop_
_entity_poly.entity_id
_entity_poly.type
_entity_poly.pdbx_seq_one_letter_code
_entity_poly.pdbx_strand_id
1 'polypeptide(L)'
;MKKYVWLLIAAAFAVAVLAMVGCKPAETPTTSPSPTAPVPTPDTQCPAIKSVVVRNVYEDAYDRNVVKKDGSFTITITFDEDVAGDWSCILDENAWTVKVVNPTRQGTGFKDGVGAIVKDVDKEAKNKIVITATITEVHNTVYEVYGLLCSEDDAAQYVKSLKLEDYQEPTLADTVTFKLKSTCKVYDQLGIPCCGLEGEACCAPVCEPVTIPSGCPLQ
;
A
#
# COMPACT_ATOMS: atom_id res chain seq x y z
N MET A 1 33.79 30.92 12.15
CA MET A 1 35.25 30.97 12.42
C MET A 1 35.62 29.87 13.41
N LYS A 2 36.18 28.76 12.93
CA LYS A 2 37.08 27.88 13.71
C LYS A 2 38.07 27.28 12.71
N LYS A 3 39.33 27.70 12.85
CA LYS A 3 40.55 27.25 12.16
C LYS A 3 40.79 25.78 12.58
N TYR A 4 41.44 24.90 11.81
CA TYR A 4 42.88 24.75 11.51
C TYR A 4 42.97 23.81 10.27
N VAL A 5 43.44 24.19 9.09
CA VAL A 5 44.81 24.41 8.57
C VAL A 5 45.82 23.27 8.85
N TRP A 6 46.41 22.78 7.74
CA TRP A 6 47.71 22.13 7.49
C TRP A 6 47.71 20.62 7.20
N LEU A 7 48.52 20.03 6.30
CA LEU A 7 49.18 20.37 5.01
C LEU A 7 50.17 19.20 4.73
N LEU A 8 50.41 18.88 3.45
CA LEU A 8 51.63 18.25 2.86
C LEU A 8 51.76 16.71 2.94
N ILE A 9 51.70 15.98 1.82
CA ILE A 9 52.72 15.74 0.76
C ILE A 9 53.90 14.87 1.24
N ALA A 10 54.08 13.69 0.65
CA ALA A 10 55.39 13.19 0.19
C ALA A 10 55.24 11.91 -0.66
N ALA A 11 55.68 12.00 -1.92
CA ALA A 11 55.97 10.88 -2.80
C ALA A 11 57.32 10.26 -2.41
N ALA A 12 57.49 8.95 -2.62
CA ALA A 12 58.81 8.36 -2.86
C ALA A 12 58.71 7.04 -3.61
N PHE A 13 59.45 7.00 -4.72
CA PHE A 13 59.63 5.92 -5.67
C PHE A 13 60.40 4.73 -5.06
N ALA A 14 60.07 3.52 -5.53
CA ALA A 14 61.04 2.44 -5.63
C ALA A 14 61.01 1.88 -7.06
N VAL A 15 62.01 2.33 -7.83
CA VAL A 15 62.35 1.83 -9.16
C VAL A 15 63.12 0.53 -8.97
N ALA A 16 62.65 -0.56 -9.59
CA ALA A 16 63.47 -1.72 -9.88
C ALA A 16 63.45 -1.97 -11.39
N VAL A 17 64.44 -1.41 -12.08
CA VAL A 17 64.77 -1.76 -13.46
C VAL A 17 65.59 -3.05 -13.41
N LEU A 18 65.05 -4.13 -13.96
CA LEU A 18 65.81 -5.32 -14.34
C LEU A 18 65.83 -5.42 -15.87
N ALA A 19 67.02 -5.11 -16.37
CA ALA A 19 67.68 -5.51 -17.60
C ALA A 19 66.94 -6.47 -18.57
N MET A 20 66.79 -5.94 -19.78
CA MET A 20 67.28 -6.50 -21.06
C MET A 20 66.45 -7.53 -21.85
N VAL A 21 66.61 -7.34 -23.18
CA VAL A 21 66.49 -8.27 -24.31
C VAL A 21 65.10 -8.47 -24.95
N GLY A 22 64.80 -7.58 -25.92
CA GLY A 22 64.21 -7.88 -27.22
C GLY A 22 63.00 -8.82 -27.32
N CYS A 23 61.80 -8.24 -27.41
CA CYS A 23 60.70 -8.76 -28.22
C CYS A 23 59.86 -7.59 -28.75
N LYS A 24 59.43 -7.71 -30.02
CA LYS A 24 58.59 -6.80 -30.81
C LYS A 24 57.40 -6.25 -29.98
N PRO A 25 56.90 -5.03 -30.23
CA PRO A 25 55.70 -4.55 -29.54
C PRO A 25 54.60 -5.60 -29.67
N ALA A 26 54.12 -6.12 -28.55
CA ALA A 26 52.92 -6.92 -28.54
C ALA A 26 51.78 -6.00 -29.00
N GLU A 27 51.10 -6.37 -30.07
CA GLU A 27 49.86 -5.72 -30.48
C GLU A 27 48.90 -5.79 -29.29
N THR A 28 48.49 -4.62 -28.79
CA THR A 28 47.44 -4.53 -27.77
C THR A 28 46.23 -5.30 -28.29
N PRO A 29 45.71 -6.30 -27.56
CA PRO A 29 44.49 -6.96 -27.99
C PRO A 29 43.40 -5.89 -28.09
N THR A 30 42.81 -5.78 -29.27
CA THR A 30 41.61 -4.94 -29.49
C THR A 30 40.60 -5.33 -28.42
N THR A 31 40.14 -4.33 -27.65
CA THR A 31 39.05 -4.53 -26.68
C THR A 31 37.87 -5.14 -27.43
N SER A 32 37.60 -6.41 -27.17
CA SER A 32 36.36 -7.06 -27.59
C SER A 32 35.20 -6.21 -27.09
N PRO A 33 34.16 -5.92 -27.92
CA PRO A 33 32.99 -5.23 -27.42
C PRO A 33 32.44 -6.03 -26.24
N SER A 34 32.38 -5.39 -25.07
CA SER A 34 31.68 -5.94 -23.92
C SER A 34 30.23 -6.20 -24.35
N PRO A 35 29.62 -7.35 -24.02
CA PRO A 35 28.22 -7.58 -24.32
C PRO A 35 27.41 -6.45 -23.67
N THR A 36 26.77 -5.61 -24.49
CA THR A 36 25.80 -4.64 -24.02
C THR A 36 24.66 -5.43 -23.41
N ALA A 37 24.42 -5.24 -22.10
CA ALA A 37 23.22 -5.79 -21.48
C ALA A 37 22.01 -5.35 -22.33
N PRO A 38 21.06 -6.25 -22.65
CA PRO A 38 19.88 -5.86 -23.40
C PRO A 38 19.22 -4.71 -22.65
N VAL A 39 18.98 -3.60 -23.36
CA VAL A 39 18.20 -2.49 -22.82
C VAL A 39 16.82 -3.07 -22.52
N PRO A 40 16.32 -3.01 -21.27
CA PRO A 40 14.98 -3.50 -20.96
C PRO A 40 14.01 -2.76 -21.89
N THR A 41 13.14 -3.52 -22.55
CA THR A 41 12.10 -2.93 -23.38
C THR A 41 11.19 -2.15 -22.43
N PRO A 42 10.93 -0.85 -22.67
CA PRO A 42 10.05 -0.08 -21.80
C PRO A 42 8.68 -0.75 -21.73
N ASP A 43 8.17 -0.94 -20.51
CA ASP A 43 6.84 -1.52 -20.32
C ASP A 43 5.77 -0.48 -20.67
N THR A 44 4.78 -0.90 -21.45
CA THR A 44 3.61 -0.09 -21.81
C THR A 44 2.37 -0.50 -21.02
N GLN A 45 2.51 -1.48 -20.11
CA GLN A 45 1.44 -1.87 -19.22
C GLN A 45 1.35 -0.88 -18.07
N CYS A 46 0.13 -0.73 -17.57
CA CYS A 46 -0.13 0.06 -16.38
C CYS A 46 0.27 -0.71 -15.14
N PRO A 47 0.75 -0.02 -14.08
CA PRO A 47 1.06 -0.65 -12.82
C PRO A 47 -0.13 -1.47 -12.32
N ALA A 48 0.05 -2.78 -12.21
CA ALA A 48 -1.00 -3.67 -11.76
C ALA A 48 -0.98 -3.77 -10.24
N ILE A 49 -2.17 -3.86 -9.63
CA ILE A 49 -2.28 -4.12 -8.20
C ILE A 49 -1.81 -5.56 -7.94
N LYS A 50 -0.66 -5.68 -7.27
CA LYS A 50 -0.09 -6.95 -6.83
C LYS A 50 -0.75 -7.47 -5.56
N SER A 51 -1.04 -6.57 -4.62
CA SER A 51 -1.75 -6.92 -3.39
C SER A 51 -2.51 -5.73 -2.81
N VAL A 52 -3.58 -6.04 -2.10
CA VAL A 52 -4.34 -5.12 -1.26
C VAL A 52 -4.45 -5.73 0.13
N VAL A 53 -4.09 -4.96 1.16
CA VAL A 53 -4.26 -5.35 2.56
C VAL A 53 -5.17 -4.35 3.25
N VAL A 54 -6.22 -4.84 3.89
CA VAL A 54 -7.19 -4.04 4.63
C VAL A 54 -7.16 -4.47 6.09
N ARG A 55 -7.02 -3.51 7.00
CA ARG A 55 -6.94 -3.76 8.45
C ARG A 55 -7.43 -2.57 9.27
N ASN A 56 -7.95 -2.83 10.47
CA ASN A 56 -8.10 -1.79 11.47
C ASN A 56 -6.72 -1.24 11.87
N VAL A 57 -6.65 0.05 12.19
CA VAL A 57 -5.43 0.68 12.76
C VAL A 57 -5.19 0.18 14.19
N TYR A 58 -6.26 -0.14 14.91
CA TYR A 58 -6.21 -0.62 16.28
C TYR A 58 -6.94 -1.96 16.40
N GLU A 59 -6.34 -2.93 17.10
CA GLU A 59 -6.91 -4.27 17.33
C GLU A 59 -8.25 -4.23 18.09
N ASP A 60 -8.47 -3.18 18.87
CA ASP A 60 -9.65 -2.87 19.69
C ASP A 60 -10.33 -1.56 19.22
N ALA A 61 -10.25 -1.23 17.92
CA ALA A 61 -10.86 -0.04 17.33
C ALA A 61 -12.38 0.11 17.62
N TYR A 62 -13.00 -0.96 18.14
CA TYR A 62 -14.42 -1.14 18.42
C TYR A 62 -14.86 -0.80 19.85
N ASP A 63 -13.94 -0.65 20.81
CA ASP A 63 -14.30 -0.46 22.23
C ASP A 63 -14.47 1.03 22.58
N ARG A 64 -15.71 1.45 22.88
CA ARG A 64 -16.04 2.81 23.35
C ARG A 64 -15.47 3.15 24.74
N ASN A 65 -15.04 2.16 25.52
CA ASN A 65 -14.46 2.36 26.86
C ASN A 65 -12.95 2.62 26.82
N VAL A 66 -12.32 2.40 25.67
CA VAL A 66 -10.92 2.75 25.43
C VAL A 66 -10.88 4.13 24.78
N VAL A 67 -10.03 5.02 25.31
CA VAL A 67 -9.93 6.43 24.93
C VAL A 67 -9.89 6.61 23.40
N LYS A 68 -11.01 7.06 22.83
CA LYS A 68 -11.21 7.61 21.47
C LYS A 68 -10.35 6.99 20.37
N LYS A 69 -10.68 5.76 19.98
CA LYS A 69 -10.30 5.23 18.66
C LYS A 69 -11.41 5.60 17.69
N ASP A 70 -11.07 6.26 16.59
CA ASP A 70 -12.01 6.90 15.66
C ASP A 70 -12.53 5.96 14.56
N GLY A 71 -12.40 4.64 14.76
CA GLY A 71 -12.76 3.63 13.77
C GLY A 71 -11.87 3.66 12.53
N SER A 72 -10.62 4.13 12.67
CA SER A 72 -9.65 4.16 11.58
C SER A 72 -9.22 2.76 11.13
N PHE A 73 -9.12 2.60 9.81
CA PHE A 73 -8.57 1.43 9.13
C PHE A 73 -7.70 1.89 7.96
N THR A 74 -6.81 1.00 7.50
CA THR A 74 -5.91 1.26 6.37
C THR A 74 -6.18 0.32 5.21
N ILE A 75 -6.04 0.83 3.99
CA ILE A 75 -5.97 0.07 2.74
C ILE A 75 -4.55 0.26 2.19
N THR A 76 -3.73 -0.78 2.23
CA THR A 76 -2.39 -0.77 1.64
C THR A 76 -2.44 -1.41 0.26
N ILE A 77 -2.17 -0.62 -0.78
CA ILE A 77 -2.15 -1.04 -2.18
C ILE A 77 -0.69 -1.15 -2.61
N THR A 78 -0.26 -2.36 -2.98
CA THR A 78 1.08 -2.61 -3.52
C THR A 78 0.98 -2.93 -5.00
N PHE A 79 1.80 -2.26 -5.80
CA PHE A 79 1.91 -2.44 -7.23
C PHE A 79 3.08 -3.36 -7.58
N ASP A 80 2.99 -4.01 -8.73
CA ASP A 80 4.07 -4.84 -9.28
C ASP A 80 5.28 -4.02 -9.76
N GLU A 81 5.07 -2.73 -10.03
CA GLU A 81 6.10 -1.77 -10.43
C GLU A 81 5.95 -0.39 -9.75
N ASP A 82 6.93 0.48 -9.98
CA ASP A 82 6.90 1.87 -9.49
C ASP A 82 5.72 2.62 -10.11
N VAL A 83 4.93 3.28 -9.27
CA VAL A 83 3.84 4.13 -9.74
C VAL A 83 4.40 5.48 -10.14
N ALA A 84 4.00 5.95 -11.32
CA ALA A 84 4.04 7.35 -11.71
C ALA A 84 2.61 7.88 -11.81
N GLY A 85 2.40 9.18 -11.61
CA GLY A 85 1.05 9.73 -11.63
C GLY A 85 0.99 11.20 -11.29
N ASP A 86 -0.22 11.74 -11.38
CA ASP A 86 -0.59 13.05 -10.84
C ASP A 86 -0.61 12.96 -9.31
N TRP A 87 0.57 12.95 -8.68
CA TRP A 87 0.71 12.71 -7.25
C TRP A 87 -0.09 13.69 -6.38
N SER A 88 -0.27 14.94 -6.82
CA SER A 88 -1.14 15.88 -6.10
C SER A 88 -2.62 15.47 -6.11
N CYS A 89 -3.08 14.75 -7.14
CA CYS A 89 -4.44 14.23 -7.25
C CYS A 89 -4.56 12.87 -6.55
N ILE A 90 -3.56 12.00 -6.72
CA ILE A 90 -3.53 10.66 -6.10
C ILE A 90 -3.47 10.76 -4.57
N LEU A 91 -2.73 11.73 -4.03
CA LEU A 91 -2.61 11.94 -2.58
C LEU A 91 -3.73 12.83 -2.00
N ASP A 92 -4.69 13.28 -2.83
CA ASP A 92 -5.87 13.99 -2.33
C ASP A 92 -6.90 12.98 -1.82
N GLU A 93 -7.23 13.06 -0.54
CA GLU A 93 -8.27 12.25 0.12
C GLU A 93 -9.61 12.30 -0.63
N ASN A 94 -9.95 13.46 -1.20
CA ASN A 94 -11.21 13.66 -1.92
C ASN A 94 -11.20 13.03 -3.31
N ALA A 95 -10.04 12.56 -3.79
CA ALA A 95 -9.94 11.82 -5.04
C ALA A 95 -10.36 10.36 -4.91
N TRP A 96 -10.51 9.86 -3.68
CA TRP A 96 -10.81 8.46 -3.40
C TRP A 96 -12.26 8.28 -2.96
N THR A 97 -12.88 7.24 -3.50
CA THR A 97 -14.13 6.69 -3.00
C THR A 97 -13.82 5.36 -2.35
N VAL A 98 -14.08 5.25 -1.04
CA VAL A 98 -13.95 4.01 -0.28
C VAL A 98 -15.32 3.60 0.22
N LYS A 99 -15.68 2.33 0.05
CA LYS A 99 -16.91 1.76 0.60
C LYS A 99 -16.66 0.48 1.37
N VAL A 100 -17.39 0.30 2.46
CA VAL A 100 -17.41 -0.90 3.29
C VAL A 100 -18.69 -1.66 3.02
N VAL A 101 -18.55 -2.93 2.63
CA VAL A 101 -19.66 -3.83 2.28
C VAL A 101 -19.65 -5.01 3.23
N ASN A 102 -20.79 -5.25 3.89
CA ASN A 102 -21.03 -6.44 4.69
C ASN A 102 -22.55 -6.70 4.79
N PRO A 103 -23.07 -7.73 4.11
CA PRO A 103 -24.50 -8.03 4.12
C PRO A 103 -25.00 -8.65 5.43
N THR A 104 -24.10 -8.99 6.36
CA THR A 104 -24.43 -9.62 7.64
C THR A 104 -24.43 -8.64 8.82
N ARG A 105 -24.01 -7.39 8.60
CA ARG A 105 -24.23 -6.28 9.56
C ARG A 105 -25.71 -5.93 9.63
N GLN A 106 -26.17 -5.43 10.78
CA GLN A 106 -27.54 -4.99 10.99
C GLN A 106 -27.84 -3.66 10.28
N GLY A 107 -26.84 -2.80 10.09
CA GLY A 107 -26.98 -1.59 9.30
C GLY A 107 -27.30 -1.91 7.83
N THR A 108 -28.53 -1.64 7.41
CA THR A 108 -29.03 -2.01 6.07
C THR A 108 -28.21 -1.46 4.90
N GLY A 109 -27.54 -0.32 5.09
CA GLY A 109 -26.67 0.28 4.09
C GLY A 109 -25.39 -0.53 3.81
N PHE A 110 -24.93 -1.37 4.73
CA PHE A 110 -23.71 -2.15 4.55
C PHE A 110 -23.86 -3.27 3.53
N LYS A 111 -25.08 -3.73 3.26
CA LYS A 111 -25.34 -4.73 2.22
C LYS A 111 -24.93 -4.24 0.82
N ASP A 112 -25.23 -2.98 0.52
CA ASP A 112 -24.96 -2.36 -0.79
C ASP A 112 -23.73 -1.44 -0.77
N GLY A 113 -23.09 -1.32 0.40
CA GLY A 113 -21.88 -0.54 0.63
C GLY A 113 -22.14 0.83 1.24
N VAL A 114 -21.54 1.09 2.41
CA VAL A 114 -21.52 2.40 3.06
C VAL A 114 -20.21 3.12 2.75
N GLY A 115 -20.29 4.40 2.40
CA GLY A 115 -19.10 5.22 2.16
C GLY A 115 -18.29 5.43 3.45
N ALA A 116 -17.01 5.09 3.40
CA ALA A 116 -16.06 5.46 4.45
C ALA A 116 -15.51 6.88 4.18
N ILE A 117 -15.12 7.56 5.25
CA ILE A 117 -14.49 8.88 5.15
C ILE A 117 -12.98 8.66 5.03
N VAL A 118 -12.41 9.01 3.89
CA VAL A 118 -10.95 9.03 3.71
C VAL A 118 -10.37 10.19 4.52
N LYS A 119 -9.29 9.92 5.24
CA LYS A 119 -8.62 10.85 6.15
C LYS A 119 -7.22 11.22 5.73
N ASP A 120 -6.55 10.31 5.03
CA ASP A 120 -5.19 10.52 4.56
C ASP A 120 -4.87 9.55 3.43
N VAL A 121 -3.98 9.95 2.55
CA VAL A 121 -3.45 9.11 1.48
C VAL A 121 -1.95 9.35 1.36
N ASP A 122 -1.18 8.32 1.68
CA ASP A 122 0.28 8.37 1.72
C ASP A 122 0.91 7.57 0.58
N LYS A 123 2.01 8.11 0.07
CA LYS A 123 2.97 7.36 -0.74
C LYS A 123 4.03 6.75 0.17
N GLU A 124 3.75 5.56 0.70
CA GLU A 124 4.69 4.85 1.60
C GLU A 124 5.96 4.40 0.85
N ALA A 125 5.83 4.02 -0.42
CA ALA A 125 6.95 3.67 -1.27
C ALA A 125 6.67 4.02 -2.74
N LYS A 126 7.65 3.82 -3.62
CA LYS A 126 7.47 4.09 -5.06
C LYS A 126 6.36 3.26 -5.69
N ASN A 127 6.18 2.03 -5.23
CA ASN A 127 5.17 1.08 -5.68
C ASN A 127 4.09 0.81 -4.62
N LYS A 128 3.89 1.71 -3.64
CA LYS A 128 2.96 1.48 -2.53
C LYS A 128 2.22 2.75 -2.12
N ILE A 129 0.90 2.64 -2.06
CA ILE A 129 -0.02 3.67 -1.58
C ILE A 129 -0.75 3.14 -0.34
N VAL A 130 -0.90 3.98 0.68
CA VAL A 130 -1.69 3.67 1.87
C VAL A 130 -2.81 4.69 2.01
N ILE A 131 -4.04 4.21 2.09
CA ILE A 131 -5.22 5.04 2.34
C ILE A 131 -5.66 4.79 3.78
N THR A 132 -5.78 5.85 4.57
CA THR A 132 -6.39 5.79 5.91
C THR A 132 -7.81 6.30 5.82
N ALA A 133 -8.77 5.53 6.33
CA ALA A 133 -10.18 5.89 6.31
C ALA A 133 -10.87 5.50 7.63
N THR A 134 -12.01 6.11 7.90
CA THR A 134 -12.84 5.83 9.08
C THR A 134 -14.24 5.42 8.66
N ILE A 135 -14.82 4.48 9.40
CA ILE A 135 -16.22 4.07 9.26
C ILE A 135 -16.90 4.00 10.62
N THR A 136 -18.16 4.42 10.66
CA THR A 136 -19.01 4.35 11.86
C THR A 136 -20.38 3.84 11.46
N GLU A 137 -20.90 2.91 12.23
CA GLU A 137 -22.27 2.42 12.13
C GLU A 137 -23.07 2.90 13.33
N VAL A 138 -24.21 3.54 13.08
CA VAL A 138 -25.14 4.00 14.11
C VAL A 138 -26.38 3.12 14.07
N HIS A 139 -26.70 2.49 15.19
CA HIS A 139 -27.87 1.63 15.36
C HIS A 139 -28.84 2.25 16.38
N ASN A 140 -30.13 2.33 16.01
CA ASN A 140 -31.20 2.91 16.82
C ASN A 140 -30.85 4.27 17.44
N THR A 141 -30.02 5.09 16.77
CA THR A 141 -29.58 6.44 17.19
C THR A 141 -28.80 6.54 18.51
N VAL A 142 -28.45 5.41 19.13
CA VAL A 142 -27.87 5.37 20.49
C VAL A 142 -26.61 4.50 20.55
N TYR A 143 -26.56 3.44 19.75
CA TYR A 143 -25.44 2.51 19.73
C TYR A 143 -24.58 2.81 18.50
N GLU A 144 -23.28 2.89 18.73
CA GLU A 144 -22.30 3.19 17.70
C GLU A 144 -21.23 2.12 17.70
N VAL A 145 -20.86 1.72 16.50
CA VAL A 145 -19.79 0.77 16.21
C VAL A 145 -18.78 1.46 15.30
N TYR A 146 -17.50 1.29 15.59
CA TYR A 146 -16.40 1.96 14.92
C TYR A 146 -15.47 0.93 14.26
N GLY A 147 -14.99 1.21 13.04
CA GLY A 147 -14.01 0.35 12.35
C GLY A 147 -14.59 -0.76 11.47
N LEU A 148 -13.73 -1.72 11.07
CA LEU A 148 -14.04 -2.86 10.18
C LEU A 148 -14.15 -4.21 10.90
N LEU A 149 -15.13 -5.05 10.56
CA LEU A 149 -15.28 -6.39 11.15
C LEU A 149 -14.32 -7.30 10.40
N CYS A 150 -13.26 -7.74 11.06
CA CYS A 150 -12.18 -8.48 10.42
C CYS A 150 -12.07 -9.91 10.95
N SER A 151 -12.58 -10.17 12.15
CA SER A 151 -12.45 -11.43 12.89
C SER A 151 -13.73 -11.81 13.64
N GLU A 152 -13.80 -13.05 14.11
CA GLU A 152 -14.88 -13.52 14.99
C GLU A 152 -14.95 -12.69 16.28
N ASP A 153 -13.81 -12.25 16.83
CA ASP A 153 -13.78 -11.39 18.01
C ASP A 153 -14.43 -10.01 17.75
N ASP A 154 -14.24 -9.45 16.56
CA ASP A 154 -14.91 -8.21 16.16
C ASP A 154 -16.42 -8.41 16.05
N ALA A 155 -16.87 -9.54 15.49
CA ALA A 155 -18.29 -9.88 15.37
C ALA A 155 -18.96 -10.07 16.75
N ALA A 156 -18.30 -10.76 17.67
CA ALA A 156 -18.79 -10.93 19.03
C ALA A 156 -18.85 -9.58 19.79
N GLN A 157 -17.89 -8.69 19.56
CA GLN A 157 -17.92 -7.32 20.11
C GLN A 157 -19.03 -6.47 19.49
N TYR A 158 -19.27 -6.61 18.19
CA TYR A 158 -20.36 -5.93 17.49
C TYR A 158 -21.73 -6.22 18.13
N VAL A 159 -22.02 -7.50 18.40
CA VAL A 159 -23.25 -7.93 19.09
C VAL A 159 -23.38 -7.26 20.47
N LYS A 160 -22.29 -7.27 21.25
CA LYS A 160 -22.26 -6.66 22.59
C LYS A 160 -22.45 -5.14 22.57
N SER A 161 -21.85 -4.47 21.58
CA SER A 161 -21.87 -3.01 21.40
C SER A 161 -23.25 -2.52 20.97
N LEU A 162 -23.94 -3.29 20.13
CA LEU A 162 -25.27 -2.98 19.63
C LEU A 162 -26.41 -3.57 20.48
N LYS A 163 -26.10 -4.36 21.51
CA LYS A 163 -27.10 -5.07 22.36
C LYS A 163 -28.01 -5.98 21.54
N LEU A 164 -27.40 -6.73 20.63
CA LEU A 164 -28.08 -7.69 19.78
C LEU A 164 -28.13 -9.07 20.44
N GLU A 165 -28.97 -9.93 19.89
CA GLU A 165 -29.03 -11.35 20.24
C GLU A 165 -27.96 -12.14 19.45
N ASP A 166 -27.53 -13.30 19.96
CA ASP A 166 -26.44 -14.10 19.36
C ASP A 166 -26.71 -14.50 17.89
N TYR A 167 -27.98 -14.73 17.51
CA TYR A 167 -28.32 -15.09 16.12
C TYR A 167 -28.15 -13.92 15.13
N GLN A 168 -27.91 -12.71 15.62
CA GLN A 168 -27.67 -11.50 14.83
C GLN A 168 -26.19 -11.19 14.65
N GLU A 169 -25.31 -12.08 15.14
CA GLU A 169 -23.87 -11.97 14.97
C GLU A 169 -23.49 -12.00 13.47
N PRO A 170 -22.73 -11.02 12.99
CA PRO A 170 -22.21 -11.03 11.62
C PRO A 170 -21.37 -12.29 11.38
N THR A 171 -21.53 -12.91 10.22
CA THR A 171 -20.80 -14.14 9.86
C THR A 171 -19.72 -13.89 8.80
N LEU A 172 -19.59 -12.66 8.32
CA LEU A 172 -18.64 -12.26 7.29
C LEU A 172 -17.77 -11.10 7.76
N ALA A 173 -16.51 -11.12 7.34
CA ALA A 173 -15.63 -9.97 7.42
C ALA A 173 -16.11 -8.89 6.43
N ASP A 174 -15.78 -7.64 6.74
CA ASP A 174 -16.05 -6.54 5.84
C ASP A 174 -15.21 -6.65 4.56
N THR A 175 -15.86 -6.40 3.43
CA THR A 175 -15.18 -6.14 2.17
C THR A 175 -15.01 -4.64 2.00
N VAL A 176 -13.80 -4.18 1.74
CA VAL A 176 -13.53 -2.78 1.43
C VAL A 176 -13.23 -2.65 -0.04
N THR A 177 -14.00 -1.78 -0.71
CA THR A 177 -13.79 -1.39 -2.10
C THR A 177 -13.21 0.01 -2.14
N PHE A 178 -12.34 0.29 -3.11
CA PHE A 178 -11.76 1.60 -3.30
C PHE A 178 -11.69 1.95 -4.79
N LYS A 179 -11.81 3.24 -5.10
CA LYS A 179 -11.73 3.76 -6.45
C LYS A 179 -11.15 5.17 -6.46
N LEU A 180 -10.12 5.37 -7.27
CA LEU A 180 -9.58 6.68 -7.59
C LEU A 180 -10.44 7.34 -8.68
N LYS A 181 -10.70 8.64 -8.54
CA LYS A 181 -11.40 9.43 -9.57
C LYS A 181 -10.67 9.32 -10.92
N SER A 182 -11.45 9.16 -11.99
CA SER A 182 -10.92 9.05 -13.37
C SER A 182 -10.16 10.27 -13.87
N THR A 183 -10.28 11.40 -13.17
CA THR A 183 -9.52 12.64 -13.42
C THR A 183 -8.08 12.55 -12.94
N CYS A 184 -7.78 11.72 -11.94
CA CYS A 184 -6.41 11.49 -11.50
C CYS A 184 -5.76 10.41 -12.37
N LYS A 185 -4.58 10.69 -12.92
CA LYS A 185 -3.88 9.74 -13.79
C LYS A 185 -2.76 9.02 -13.06
N VAL A 186 -2.76 7.70 -13.18
CA VAL A 186 -1.58 6.86 -13.03
C VAL A 186 -0.95 6.74 -14.42
N TYR A 187 0.37 6.62 -14.51
CA TYR A 187 1.08 6.48 -15.78
C TYR A 187 1.86 5.17 -15.83
N ASP A 188 2.05 4.64 -17.03
CA ASP A 188 3.03 3.58 -17.30
C ASP A 188 4.47 4.13 -17.29
N GLN A 189 5.46 3.24 -17.54
CA GLN A 189 6.88 3.61 -17.56
C GLN A 189 7.24 4.63 -18.67
N LEU A 190 6.39 4.77 -19.69
CA LEU A 190 6.55 5.72 -20.78
C LEU A 190 5.82 7.05 -20.55
N GLY A 191 5.10 7.20 -19.43
CA GLY A 191 4.32 8.39 -19.12
C GLY A 191 2.95 8.43 -19.80
N ILE A 192 2.47 7.30 -20.32
CA ILE A 192 1.14 7.19 -20.95
C ILE A 192 0.09 6.98 -19.85
N PRO A 193 -1.02 7.74 -19.86
CA PRO A 193 -2.03 7.66 -18.80
C PRO A 193 -2.81 6.35 -18.82
N CYS A 194 -2.89 5.74 -17.65
CA CYS A 194 -3.61 4.51 -17.36
C CYS A 194 -5.10 4.72 -17.10
N CYS A 195 -5.88 3.67 -17.37
CA CYS A 195 -7.32 3.67 -17.20
C CYS A 195 -7.72 3.30 -15.76
N GLY A 196 -7.89 4.32 -14.92
CA GLY A 196 -8.50 4.17 -13.59
C GLY A 196 -7.69 3.32 -12.62
N LEU A 197 -8.02 3.44 -11.34
CA LEU A 197 -7.44 2.61 -10.28
C LEU A 197 -8.56 2.25 -9.31
N GLU A 198 -8.93 0.98 -9.27
CA GLU A 198 -9.97 0.46 -8.40
C GLU A 198 -9.64 -0.97 -7.98
N GLY A 199 -10.19 -1.39 -6.85
CA GLY A 199 -9.98 -2.72 -6.32
C GLY A 199 -10.78 -2.96 -5.04
N GLU A 200 -10.64 -4.17 -4.51
CA GLU A 200 -11.30 -4.58 -3.28
C GLU A 200 -10.46 -5.61 -2.52
N ALA A 201 -10.69 -5.69 -1.20
CA ALA A 201 -10.15 -6.75 -0.36
C ALA A 201 -11.00 -6.94 0.90
N CYS A 202 -11.01 -8.16 1.43
CA CYS A 202 -11.56 -8.45 2.75
C CYS A 202 -10.67 -7.83 3.84
N CYS A 203 -11.27 -7.35 4.92
CA CYS A 203 -10.50 -7.08 6.12
C CYS A 203 -9.96 -8.38 6.73
N ALA A 204 -8.74 -8.35 7.26
CA ALA A 204 -8.14 -9.48 7.96
C ALA A 204 -7.33 -9.00 9.17
N PRO A 205 -7.28 -9.79 10.27
CA PRO A 205 -6.50 -9.46 11.45
C PRO A 205 -4.99 -9.53 11.20
N VAL A 206 -4.44 -10.53 10.47
CA VAL A 206 -3.00 -10.63 10.10
C VAL A 206 -2.69 -11.51 8.85
N CYS A 207 -1.75 -11.02 8.00
CA CYS A 207 -0.95 -11.61 6.88
C CYS A 207 -1.45 -11.58 5.39
N GLU A 208 -0.59 -11.02 4.52
CA GLU A 208 -0.57 -11.14 3.04
C GLU A 208 -0.35 -12.59 2.55
N PRO A 209 -0.70 -12.98 1.30
CA PRO A 209 -1.77 -12.48 0.44
C PRO A 209 -2.99 -13.40 0.57
N VAL A 210 -4.15 -12.85 0.91
CA VAL A 210 -5.39 -13.63 0.92
C VAL A 210 -5.85 -13.79 -0.52
N THR A 211 -5.74 -14.99 -1.08
CA THR A 211 -6.55 -15.36 -2.24
C THR A 211 -8.01 -15.26 -1.80
N ILE A 212 -8.76 -14.29 -2.36
CA ILE A 212 -10.17 -14.06 -2.02
C ILE A 212 -10.94 -15.36 -2.29
N PRO A 213 -11.38 -16.12 -1.27
CA PRO A 213 -12.31 -17.22 -1.48
C PRO A 213 -13.66 -16.64 -1.90
N SER A 214 -14.60 -17.44 -2.37
CA SER A 214 -15.95 -16.93 -2.65
C SER A 214 -16.59 -16.40 -1.37
N GLY A 215 -16.65 -15.08 -1.20
CA GLY A 215 -17.06 -14.39 0.03
C GLY A 215 -15.89 -14.08 0.98
N CYS A 216 -16.10 -13.20 1.96
CA CYS A 216 -15.13 -12.86 3.00
C CYS A 216 -15.52 -13.53 4.32
N PRO A 217 -15.18 -14.81 4.55
CA PRO A 217 -15.42 -15.42 5.86
C PRO A 217 -14.59 -14.70 6.93
N LEU A 218 -15.11 -14.66 8.16
CA LEU A 218 -14.34 -14.24 9.32
C LEU A 218 -13.15 -15.19 9.53
N GLN A 219 -12.02 -14.64 9.96
CA GLN A 219 -10.80 -15.39 10.29
C GLN A 219 -10.53 -15.40 11.78
#